data_AF-A0A7W0TWG8-F1
#
_entry.id   AF-A0A7W0TWG8-F1
#
_cell.length_a   1.000
_cell.length_b   1.000
_cell.length_c   1.000
_cell.angle_alpha   90.00
_cell.angle_beta   90.00
_cell.angle_gamma   90.00
#
_symmetry.space_group_name_H-M   'P 1'
#
loop_
_entity.id
_entity.type
_entity.pdbx_description
1 polymer ?
#
loop_
_entity_poly.entity_id
_entity_poly.type
_entity_poly.pdbx_seq_one_letter_code
_entity_poly.pdbx_strand_id
1 'polypeptide(L)'
;EPGFVEFFEAATPIREIARLQLGSRPARRVESARIEDLRAIPWVFAWTQARILLPGWFGLGSGLAAVEAAFGAALPREMAEAWPFFRALLGNAELALAKADLGIAERYAALVPDTQLRERIWNAIVAEYAQSVERVLAATGQAELLEGEPMLRRSIDRRNPYVDPLSYVQVELLRRFREAPDDDLLRGVLRTVNGIAGGLKNTG
;
A
#
# COMPACT_ATOMS: atom_id res chain seq x y z
N GLU A 1 7.28 7.27 -13.76
CA GLU A 1 6.69 8.52 -13.26
C GLU A 1 7.76 9.42 -12.64
N PRO A 2 8.03 10.62 -13.18
CA PRO A 2 9.02 11.55 -12.62
C PRO A 2 8.67 11.98 -11.18
N GLY A 3 9.66 11.95 -10.29
CA GLY A 3 9.51 12.31 -8.88
C GLY A 3 8.87 11.21 -7.99
N PHE A 4 8.57 10.03 -8.54
CA PHE A 4 7.96 8.95 -7.76
C PHE A 4 8.81 8.48 -6.58
N VAL A 5 10.13 8.40 -6.76
CA VAL A 5 11.05 8.01 -5.67
C VAL A 5 10.98 9.01 -4.51
N GLU A 6 10.97 10.31 -4.83
CA GLU A 6 10.86 11.37 -3.83
C GLU A 6 9.53 11.29 -3.06
N PHE A 7 8.44 11.12 -3.81
CA PHE A 7 7.12 10.88 -3.21
C PHE A 7 7.14 9.65 -2.31
N PHE A 8 7.64 8.51 -2.79
CA PHE A 8 7.70 7.27 -2.02
C PHE A 8 8.51 7.43 -0.72
N GLU A 9 9.69 8.05 -0.79
CA GLU A 9 10.54 8.21 0.38
C GLU A 9 9.97 9.19 1.41
N ALA A 10 9.21 10.21 0.97
CA ALA A 10 8.55 11.16 1.86
C ALA A 10 7.19 10.66 2.36
N ALA A 11 6.41 9.95 1.54
CA ALA A 11 5.10 9.43 1.92
C ALA A 11 5.18 8.12 2.73
N THR A 12 6.35 7.50 2.87
CA THR A 12 6.49 6.25 3.64
C THR A 12 7.60 6.37 4.69
N PRO A 13 7.61 5.51 5.72
CA PRO A 13 8.71 5.46 6.69
C PRO A 13 9.95 4.71 6.17
N ILE A 14 10.16 4.59 4.86
CA ILE A 14 11.26 3.75 4.31
C ILE A 14 12.65 4.20 4.79
N ARG A 15 12.87 5.51 4.91
CA ARG A 15 14.15 6.08 5.39
C ARG A 15 14.41 5.70 6.84
N GLU A 16 13.37 5.68 7.65
CA GLU A 16 13.42 5.33 9.07
C GLU A 16 13.52 3.80 9.25
N ILE A 17 12.82 3.02 8.42
CA ILE A 17 12.91 1.55 8.37
C ILE A 17 14.32 1.11 8.00
N ALA A 18 15.00 1.80 7.09
CA ALA A 18 16.37 1.47 6.72
C ALA A 18 17.37 1.62 7.89
N ARG A 19 17.00 2.39 8.92
CA ARG A 19 17.78 2.50 10.18
C ARG A 19 17.47 1.36 11.15
N LEU A 20 16.38 0.63 10.96
CA LEU A 20 16.18 -0.62 11.67
C LEU A 20 17.13 -1.67 11.10
N GLN A 21 17.87 -2.33 11.98
CA GLN A 21 18.48 -3.62 11.68
C GLN A 21 17.40 -4.72 11.68
N LEU A 22 16.36 -4.60 10.84
CA LEU A 22 15.27 -5.61 10.69
C LEU A 22 15.78 -6.97 10.19
N GLY A 23 17.06 -7.07 9.82
CA GLY A 23 17.77 -8.29 9.49
C GLY A 23 19.25 -8.00 9.23
N SER A 24 20.05 -9.03 8.95
CA SER A 24 21.49 -8.90 8.66
C SER A 24 21.81 -8.24 7.31
N ARG A 25 20.79 -7.83 6.55
CA ARG A 25 20.91 -7.43 5.14
C ARG A 25 20.42 -6.00 4.94
N PRO A 26 21.16 -5.17 4.17
CA PRO A 26 20.78 -3.79 3.90
C PRO A 26 19.50 -3.70 3.06
N ALA A 27 18.73 -2.62 3.25
CA ALA A 27 17.46 -2.39 2.55
C ALA A 27 17.64 -2.24 1.02
N ARG A 28 18.79 -1.69 0.60
CA ARG A 28 19.17 -1.53 -0.81
C ARG A 28 20.31 -2.51 -1.18
N ARG A 29 20.41 -2.87 -2.46
CA ARG A 29 21.49 -3.71 -2.99
C ARG A 29 22.80 -2.94 -3.14
N VAL A 30 22.69 -1.65 -3.48
CA VAL A 30 23.79 -0.68 -3.64
C VAL A 30 23.31 0.65 -3.04
N GLU A 31 24.22 1.48 -2.53
CA GLU A 31 23.89 2.86 -2.14
C GLU A 31 23.50 3.67 -3.39
N SER A 32 22.20 3.84 -3.58
CA SER A 32 21.61 4.45 -4.76
C SER A 32 20.23 4.96 -4.44
N ALA A 33 19.82 6.08 -5.05
CA ALA A 33 18.48 6.62 -4.93
C ALA A 33 17.46 5.86 -5.80
N ARG A 34 17.89 5.00 -6.72
CA ARG A 34 17.01 4.29 -7.66
C ARG A 34 16.10 3.29 -6.94
N ILE A 35 14.85 3.17 -7.39
CA ILE A 35 13.89 2.24 -6.80
C ILE A 35 14.25 0.79 -7.09
N GLU A 36 14.87 0.53 -8.24
CA GLU A 36 15.32 -0.78 -8.71
C GLU A 36 16.37 -1.41 -7.79
N ASP A 37 17.07 -0.59 -7.02
CA ASP A 37 18.06 -1.04 -6.05
C ASP A 37 17.43 -1.37 -4.68
N LEU A 38 16.14 -1.05 -4.46
CA LEU A 38 15.40 -1.39 -3.26
C LEU A 38 14.96 -2.86 -3.30
N ARG A 39 15.11 -3.55 -2.17
CA ARG A 39 14.67 -4.95 -2.05
C ARG A 39 13.15 -5.05 -1.89
N ALA A 40 12.59 -6.17 -2.33
CA ALA A 40 11.15 -6.44 -2.27
C ALA A 40 10.55 -6.32 -0.86
N ILE A 41 11.24 -6.81 0.17
CA ILE A 41 10.73 -6.73 1.56
C ILE A 41 10.59 -5.27 2.02
N PRO A 42 11.65 -4.42 2.02
CA PRO A 42 11.50 -2.99 2.32
C PRO A 42 10.47 -2.26 1.46
N TRP A 43 10.37 -2.61 0.18
CA TRP A 43 9.39 -2.03 -0.74
C TRP A 43 7.94 -2.29 -0.29
N VAL A 44 7.57 -3.56 -0.12
CA VAL A 44 6.23 -3.93 0.35
C VAL A 44 5.98 -3.38 1.75
N PHE A 45 6.96 -3.53 2.64
CA PHE A 45 6.82 -3.14 4.04
C PHE A 45 6.56 -1.63 4.22
N ALA A 46 7.25 -0.77 3.46
CA ALA A 46 7.03 0.67 3.53
C ALA A 46 5.62 1.09 3.13
N TRP A 47 5.06 0.49 2.07
CA TRP A 47 3.68 0.77 1.64
C TRP A 47 2.61 0.16 2.56
N THR A 48 2.92 -0.95 3.21
CA THR A 48 2.07 -1.51 4.26
C THR A 48 1.96 -0.56 5.45
N GLN A 49 3.07 0.05 5.86
CA GLN A 49 3.08 1.04 6.94
C GLN A 49 2.26 2.28 6.60
N ALA A 50 2.38 2.77 5.36
CA ALA A 50 1.61 3.90 4.84
C ALA A 50 0.14 3.56 4.50
N ARG A 51 -0.35 2.38 4.90
CA ARG A 51 -1.74 1.91 4.73
C ARG A 51 -2.26 1.89 3.29
N ILE A 52 -1.38 1.86 2.30
CA ILE A 52 -1.79 1.86 0.89
C ILE A 52 -1.61 0.51 0.20
N LEU A 53 -0.64 -0.29 0.65
CA LEU A 53 -0.34 -1.61 0.07
C LEU A 53 -0.19 -1.57 -1.47
N LEU A 54 0.34 -0.47 -1.98
CA LEU A 54 0.45 -0.14 -3.41
C LEU A 54 0.93 -1.33 -4.29
N PRO A 55 1.96 -2.11 -3.90
CA PRO A 55 2.46 -3.19 -4.75
C PRO A 55 1.48 -4.35 -4.96
N GLY A 56 0.45 -4.46 -4.12
CA GLY A 56 -0.54 -5.53 -4.19
C GLY A 56 -1.65 -5.30 -5.21
N TRP A 57 -1.80 -4.08 -5.75
CA TRP A 57 -2.94 -3.75 -6.61
C TRP A 57 -2.67 -2.69 -7.69
N PHE A 58 -1.64 -1.85 -7.56
CA PHE A 58 -1.44 -0.74 -8.49
C PHE A 58 -1.17 -1.24 -9.92
N GLY A 59 -1.95 -0.75 -10.88
CA GLY A 59 -1.93 -1.16 -12.28
C GLY A 59 -2.93 -2.25 -12.63
N LEU A 60 -3.60 -2.86 -11.65
CA LEU A 60 -4.62 -3.89 -11.89
C LEU A 60 -5.85 -3.30 -12.57
N GLY A 61 -6.36 -2.17 -12.11
CA GLY A 61 -7.53 -1.50 -12.69
C GLY A 61 -7.27 -1.11 -14.14
N SER A 62 -6.13 -0.47 -14.40
CA SER A 62 -5.67 -0.14 -15.74
C SER A 62 -5.50 -1.39 -16.63
N GLY A 63 -4.94 -2.47 -16.09
CA GLY A 63 -4.74 -3.73 -16.80
C GLY A 63 -6.05 -4.41 -17.19
N LEU A 64 -7.00 -4.51 -16.25
CA LEU A 64 -8.34 -5.05 -16.52
C LEU A 64 -9.08 -4.20 -17.56
N ALA A 65 -9.00 -2.88 -17.46
CA ALA A 65 -9.59 -1.98 -18.44
C ALA A 65 -9.02 -2.17 -19.85
N ALA A 66 -7.71 -2.38 -19.98
CA ALA A 66 -7.09 -2.68 -21.26
C ALA A 66 -7.55 -4.02 -21.84
N VAL A 67 -7.68 -5.06 -21.01
CA VAL A 67 -8.21 -6.38 -21.42
C VAL A 67 -9.64 -6.26 -21.92
N GLU A 68 -10.51 -5.55 -21.19
CA GLU A 68 -11.89 -5.37 -21.60
C GLU A 68 -12.02 -4.58 -22.90
N ALA A 69 -11.20 -3.54 -23.10
CA ALA A 69 -11.19 -2.76 -24.33
C ALA A 69 -10.74 -3.60 -25.54
N ALA A 70 -9.79 -4.52 -25.35
CA ALA A 70 -9.23 -5.34 -26.42
C ALA A 70 -10.07 -6.59 -26.73
N PHE A 71 -10.68 -7.20 -25.71
CA PHE A 71 -11.28 -8.54 -25.81
C PHE A 71 -12.73 -8.62 -25.34
N GLY A 72 -13.31 -7.51 -24.87
CA GLY A 72 -14.70 -7.41 -24.43
C GLY A 72 -14.86 -7.44 -22.91
N ALA A 73 -15.89 -6.74 -22.43
CA ALA A 73 -16.15 -6.53 -21.00
C ALA A 73 -16.45 -7.82 -20.21
N ALA A 74 -16.87 -8.90 -20.89
CA ALA A 74 -17.19 -10.18 -20.24
C ALA A 74 -15.94 -11.00 -19.88
N LEU A 75 -14.82 -10.79 -20.59
CA LEU A 75 -13.67 -11.68 -20.50
C LEU A 75 -13.07 -11.79 -19.09
N PRO A 76 -12.84 -10.70 -18.33
CA PRO A 76 -12.29 -10.82 -16.97
C PRO A 76 -13.16 -11.69 -16.05
N ARG A 77 -14.49 -11.60 -16.20
CA ARG A 77 -15.42 -12.42 -15.43
C ARG A 77 -15.35 -13.89 -15.84
N GLU A 78 -15.35 -14.17 -17.14
CA GLU A 78 -15.17 -15.54 -17.65
C GLU A 78 -13.85 -16.15 -17.17
N MET A 79 -12.77 -15.37 -17.16
CA MET A 79 -11.48 -15.80 -16.60
C MET A 79 -11.57 -16.06 -15.10
N ALA A 80 -12.25 -15.22 -14.32
CA ALA A 80 -12.42 -15.43 -12.88
C ALA A 80 -13.24 -16.69 -12.56
N GLU A 81 -14.22 -17.03 -13.41
CA GLU A 81 -15.08 -18.20 -13.28
C GLU A 81 -14.38 -19.50 -13.75
N ALA A 82 -13.64 -19.45 -14.85
CA ALA A 82 -13.06 -20.64 -15.49
C ALA A 82 -11.57 -20.88 -15.18
N TRP A 83 -10.82 -19.85 -14.72
CA TRP A 83 -9.38 -19.93 -14.56
C TRP A 83 -8.93 -19.73 -13.09
N PRO A 84 -8.59 -20.81 -12.37
CA PRO A 84 -8.21 -20.74 -10.96
C PRO A 84 -7.03 -19.80 -10.65
N PHE A 85 -6.05 -19.71 -11.55
CA PHE A 85 -4.92 -18.79 -11.39
C PHE A 85 -5.37 -17.33 -11.40
N PHE A 86 -6.23 -16.95 -12.35
CA PHE A 86 -6.73 -15.58 -12.45
C PHE A 86 -7.60 -15.22 -11.23
N ARG A 87 -8.45 -16.16 -10.78
CA ARG A 87 -9.19 -15.99 -9.53
C ARG A 87 -8.28 -15.77 -8.32
N ALA A 88 -7.20 -16.55 -8.19
CA ALA A 88 -6.25 -16.39 -7.09
C ALA A 88 -5.50 -15.05 -7.18
N LEU A 89 -5.15 -14.60 -8.39
CA LEU A 89 -4.53 -13.29 -8.62
C LEU A 89 -5.47 -12.17 -8.17
N LEU A 90 -6.74 -12.20 -8.59
CA LEU A 90 -7.75 -11.23 -8.17
C LEU A 90 -7.95 -11.25 -6.65
N GLY A 91 -8.07 -12.43 -6.04
CA GLY A 91 -8.25 -12.54 -4.59
C GLY A 91 -7.07 -11.96 -3.77
N ASN A 92 -5.83 -12.14 -4.25
CA ASN A 92 -4.67 -11.51 -3.61
C ASN A 92 -4.70 -9.98 -3.70
N ALA A 93 -5.09 -9.44 -4.85
CA ALA A 93 -5.23 -8.00 -5.05
C ALA A 93 -6.41 -7.43 -4.26
N GLU A 94 -7.54 -8.14 -4.24
CA GLU A 94 -8.74 -7.82 -3.46
C GLU A 94 -8.41 -7.69 -1.97
N LEU A 95 -7.60 -8.62 -1.44
CA LEU A 95 -7.12 -8.54 -0.06
C LEU A 95 -6.26 -7.31 0.19
N ALA A 96 -5.39 -6.93 -0.75
CA ALA A 96 -4.58 -5.72 -0.62
C ALA A 96 -5.45 -4.45 -0.67
N LEU A 97 -6.40 -4.39 -1.60
CA LEU A 97 -7.37 -3.30 -1.73
C LEU A 97 -8.23 -3.14 -0.47
N ALA A 98 -8.70 -4.25 0.11
CA ALA A 98 -9.53 -4.24 1.31
C ALA A 98 -8.78 -3.84 2.59
N LYS A 99 -7.46 -4.03 2.62
CA LYS A 99 -6.60 -3.60 3.75
C LYS A 99 -6.12 -2.17 3.62
N ALA A 100 -6.16 -1.60 2.41
CA ALA A 100 -5.78 -0.22 2.18
C ALA A 100 -6.77 0.73 2.86
N ASP A 101 -6.25 1.81 3.41
CA ASP A 101 -7.01 2.89 4.02
C ASP A 101 -6.55 4.21 3.41
N LEU A 102 -7.32 4.70 2.44
CA LEU A 102 -6.98 5.95 1.74
C LEU A 102 -7.03 7.17 2.65
N GLY A 103 -7.83 7.16 3.72
CA GLY A 103 -7.90 8.28 4.66
C GLY A 103 -6.63 8.41 5.49
N ILE A 104 -6.09 7.28 5.97
CA ILE A 104 -4.78 7.26 6.64
C ILE A 104 -3.65 7.51 5.64
N ALA A 105 -3.69 6.86 4.47
CA ALA A 105 -2.66 7.02 3.45
C ALA A 105 -2.55 8.46 2.95
N GLU A 106 -3.65 9.23 2.90
CA GLU A 106 -3.61 10.67 2.62
C GLU A 106 -2.80 11.45 3.65
N ARG A 107 -2.88 11.09 4.94
CA ARG A 107 -2.06 11.71 6.00
C ARG A 107 -0.58 11.46 5.81
N TYR A 108 -0.22 10.27 5.33
CA TYR A 108 1.15 9.96 4.94
C TYR A 108 1.58 10.73 3.69
N ALA A 109 0.74 10.79 2.65
CA ALA A 109 1.02 11.58 1.45
C ALA A 109 1.21 13.08 1.77
N ALA A 110 0.51 13.60 2.78
CA ALA A 110 0.68 14.97 3.27
C ALA A 110 2.07 15.28 3.84
N LEU A 111 2.89 14.26 4.18
CA LEU A 111 4.29 14.43 4.59
C LEU A 111 5.21 14.82 3.43
N VAL A 112 4.76 14.71 2.18
CA VAL A 112 5.50 15.15 0.99
C VAL A 112 5.48 16.69 0.94
N PRO A 113 6.64 17.37 1.04
CA PRO A 113 6.68 18.84 1.10
C PRO A 113 6.27 19.53 -0.20
N ASP A 114 6.68 18.98 -1.34
CA ASP A 114 6.28 19.47 -2.66
C ASP A 114 4.81 19.13 -2.91
N THR A 115 3.97 20.16 -2.86
CA THR A 115 2.51 20.04 -3.03
C THR A 115 2.14 19.61 -4.46
N GLN A 116 2.85 20.09 -5.48
CA GLN A 116 2.54 19.74 -6.87
C GLN A 116 2.91 18.29 -7.16
N LEU A 117 4.06 17.84 -6.67
CA LEU A 117 4.48 16.44 -6.74
C LEU A 117 3.49 15.53 -6.00
N ARG A 118 3.12 15.92 -4.78
CA ARG A 118 2.16 15.20 -3.93
C ARG A 118 0.84 15.02 -4.64
N GLU A 119 0.21 16.11 -5.09
CA GLU A 119 -1.12 16.07 -5.70
C GLU A 119 -1.12 15.21 -6.97
N ARG A 120 -0.13 15.37 -7.84
CA ARG A 120 -0.05 14.57 -9.07
C ARG A 120 0.01 13.07 -8.79
N ILE A 121 0.94 12.64 -7.95
CA ILE A 121 1.15 11.21 -7.69
C ILE A 121 0.02 10.63 -6.83
N TRP A 122 -0.41 11.36 -5.79
CA TRP A 122 -1.51 10.93 -4.94
C TRP A 122 -2.81 10.76 -5.71
N ASN A 123 -3.15 11.72 -6.59
CA ASN A 123 -4.36 11.61 -7.40
C ASN A 123 -4.30 10.45 -8.39
N ALA A 124 -3.12 10.17 -8.98
CA ALA A 124 -2.94 8.99 -9.84
C ALA A 124 -3.15 7.69 -9.06
N ILE A 125 -2.64 7.61 -7.83
CA ILE A 125 -2.82 6.47 -6.94
C ILE A 125 -4.30 6.28 -6.56
N VAL A 126 -5.00 7.36 -6.17
CA VAL A 126 -6.42 7.30 -5.80
C VAL A 126 -7.29 6.90 -7.00
N ALA A 127 -6.99 7.43 -8.19
CA ALA A 127 -7.69 7.06 -9.41
C ALA A 127 -7.51 5.58 -9.75
N GLU A 128 -6.26 5.07 -9.70
CA GLU A 128 -5.98 3.65 -9.93
C GLU A 128 -6.62 2.75 -8.87
N TYR A 129 -6.69 3.19 -7.60
CA TYR A 129 -7.37 2.44 -6.54
C TYR A 129 -8.86 2.29 -6.86
N ALA A 130 -9.54 3.40 -7.16
CA ALA A 130 -10.96 3.39 -7.48
C ALA A 130 -11.27 2.51 -8.69
N GLN A 131 -10.46 2.63 -9.76
CA GLN A 131 -10.58 1.80 -10.95
C GLN A 131 -10.32 0.32 -10.64
N SER A 132 -9.33 0.01 -9.80
CA SER A 132 -9.03 -1.36 -9.40
C SER A 132 -10.18 -1.98 -8.62
N VAL A 133 -10.77 -1.25 -7.66
CA VAL A 133 -11.95 -1.74 -6.91
C VAL A 133 -13.13 -1.99 -7.84
N GLU A 134 -13.48 -1.04 -8.70
CA GLU A 134 -14.59 -1.17 -9.66
C GLU A 134 -14.43 -2.43 -10.52
N ARG A 135 -13.25 -2.63 -11.12
CA ARG A 135 -13.01 -3.73 -12.05
C ARG A 135 -12.84 -5.07 -11.37
N VAL A 136 -12.28 -5.12 -10.16
CA VAL A 136 -12.25 -6.35 -9.36
C VAL A 136 -13.67 -6.79 -9.04
N LEU A 137 -14.52 -5.90 -8.54
CA LEU A 137 -15.92 -6.22 -8.21
C LEU A 137 -16.72 -6.67 -9.44
N ALA A 138 -16.50 -6.02 -10.59
CA ALA A 138 -17.13 -6.42 -11.85
C ALA A 138 -16.69 -7.81 -12.31
N ALA A 139 -15.38 -8.11 -12.22
CA ALA A 139 -14.82 -9.40 -12.61
C ALA A 139 -15.23 -10.54 -11.66
N THR A 140 -15.37 -10.27 -10.36
CA THR A 140 -15.79 -11.27 -9.37
C THR A 140 -17.31 -11.38 -9.22
N GLY A 141 -18.07 -10.40 -9.73
CA GLY A 141 -19.53 -10.33 -9.57
C GLY A 141 -19.96 -9.99 -8.14
N GLN A 142 -19.09 -9.36 -7.35
CA GLN A 142 -19.33 -9.00 -5.95
C GLN A 142 -19.85 -7.56 -5.82
N ALA A 143 -20.61 -7.29 -4.77
CA ALA A 143 -21.07 -5.95 -4.41
C ALA A 143 -20.03 -5.16 -3.60
N GLU A 144 -19.15 -5.86 -2.88
CA GLU A 144 -18.12 -5.27 -2.03
C GLU A 144 -16.91 -6.18 -1.88
N LEU A 145 -15.76 -5.59 -1.55
CA LEU A 145 -14.51 -6.33 -1.37
C LEU A 145 -14.65 -7.33 -0.22
N LEU A 146 -14.13 -8.53 -0.44
CA LEU A 146 -14.15 -9.68 0.46
C LEU A 146 -15.56 -10.19 0.77
N GLU A 147 -16.54 -9.98 -0.10
CA GLU A 147 -17.91 -10.53 0.06
C GLU A 147 -17.89 -12.05 0.25
N GLY A 148 -17.03 -12.76 -0.51
CA GLY A 148 -16.84 -14.21 -0.40
C GLY A 148 -16.05 -14.67 0.83
N GLU A 149 -15.43 -13.75 1.58
CA GLU A 149 -14.56 -14.04 2.73
C GLU A 149 -14.96 -13.26 4.01
N PRO A 150 -16.19 -13.46 4.54
CA PRO A 150 -16.71 -12.67 5.66
C PRO A 150 -15.89 -12.82 6.96
N MET A 151 -15.24 -13.97 7.16
CA MET A 151 -14.36 -14.18 8.31
C MET A 151 -13.07 -13.36 8.19
N LEU A 152 -12.51 -13.24 7.00
CA LEU A 152 -11.32 -12.43 6.75
C LEU A 152 -11.64 -10.95 6.91
N ARG A 153 -12.76 -10.50 6.32
CA ARG A 153 -13.25 -9.12 6.46
C ARG A 153 -13.44 -8.73 7.93
N ARG A 154 -14.20 -9.52 8.71
CA ARG A 154 -14.36 -9.28 10.16
C ARG A 154 -13.04 -9.25 10.91
N SER A 155 -12.07 -10.07 10.49
CA SER A 155 -10.74 -10.12 11.09
C SER A 155 -9.94 -8.84 10.81
N ILE A 156 -10.08 -8.24 9.63
CA ILE A 156 -9.51 -6.94 9.27
C ILE A 156 -10.21 -5.82 10.06
N ASP A 157 -11.54 -5.78 10.03
CA ASP A 157 -12.35 -4.74 10.70
C ASP A 157 -12.08 -4.68 12.20
N ARG A 158 -11.86 -5.83 12.85
CA ARG A 158 -11.53 -5.89 14.28
C ARG A 158 -10.12 -5.41 14.60
N ARG A 159 -9.18 -5.44 13.65
CA ARG A 159 -7.79 -5.04 13.86
C ARG A 159 -7.58 -3.56 13.56
N ASN A 160 -8.25 -3.02 12.55
CA ASN A 160 -8.10 -1.61 12.14
C ASN A 160 -8.18 -0.64 13.34
N PRO A 161 -9.16 -0.71 14.26
CA PRO A 161 -9.23 0.19 15.41
C PRO A 161 -8.00 0.22 16.32
N TYR A 162 -7.17 -0.83 16.31
CA TYR A 162 -5.91 -0.89 17.07
C TYR A 162 -4.69 -0.42 16.25
N VAL A 163 -4.77 -0.48 14.92
CA VAL A 163 -3.68 -0.10 14.01
C VAL A 163 -3.80 1.36 13.59
N ASP A 164 -5.02 1.88 13.46
CA ASP A 164 -5.26 3.21 12.93
C ASP A 164 -4.68 4.30 13.85
N PRO A 165 -4.86 4.25 15.20
CA PRO A 165 -4.21 5.20 16.09
C PRO A 165 -2.69 5.18 15.98
N LEU A 166 -2.08 3.99 15.82
CA LEU A 166 -0.64 3.87 15.63
C LEU A 166 -0.18 4.53 14.32
N SER A 167 -1.02 4.48 13.28
CA SER A 167 -0.73 5.11 11.99
C SER A 167 -0.75 6.64 12.11
N TYR A 168 -1.73 7.22 12.80
CA TYR A 168 -1.76 8.67 13.07
C TYR A 168 -0.57 9.13 13.94
N VAL A 169 -0.23 8.36 14.98
CA VAL A 169 0.94 8.63 15.81
C VAL A 169 2.23 8.55 14.98
N GLN A 170 2.36 7.55 14.10
CA GLN A 170 3.52 7.43 13.22
C GLN A 170 3.66 8.65 12.30
N VAL A 171 2.58 9.12 11.66
CA VAL A 171 2.60 10.31 10.81
C VAL A 171 3.14 11.52 11.58
N GLU A 172 2.62 11.77 12.78
CA GLU A 172 3.06 12.91 13.59
C GLU A 172 4.52 12.78 14.06
N LEU A 173 4.95 11.59 14.45
CA LEU A 173 6.34 11.33 14.83
C LEU A 173 7.29 11.49 13.64
N LEU A 174 6.92 11.00 12.45
CA LEU A 174 7.69 11.20 11.22
C LEU A 174 7.82 12.69 10.89
N ARG A 175 6.73 13.45 10.97
CA ARG A 175 6.73 14.89 10.72
C ARG A 175 7.72 15.61 11.64
N ARG A 176 7.59 15.41 12.96
CA ARG A 176 8.50 16.03 13.95
C ARG A 176 9.95 15.60 13.75
N PHE A 177 10.18 14.30 13.52
CA PHE A 177 11.52 13.76 13.35
C PHE A 177 12.22 14.33 12.11
N ARG A 178 11.49 14.55 11.02
CA ARG A 178 12.04 15.11 9.78
C ARG A 178 12.30 16.62 9.86
N GLU A 179 11.52 17.33 10.68
CA GLU A 179 11.75 18.75 11.00
C GLU A 179 12.93 18.94 11.95
N ALA A 180 12.99 18.14 13.02
CA ALA A 180 14.01 18.19 14.06
C ALA A 180 14.40 16.76 14.49
N PRO A 181 15.46 16.18 13.91
CA PRO A 181 15.88 14.82 14.22
C PRO A 181 16.25 14.64 15.69
N ASP A 182 15.62 13.66 16.32
CA ASP A 182 15.79 13.30 17.73
C ASP A 182 15.67 11.77 17.91
N ASP A 183 16.50 11.20 18.77
CA ASP A 183 16.58 9.75 18.98
C ASP A 183 15.33 9.17 19.63
N ASP A 184 14.66 9.90 20.52
CA ASP A 184 13.41 9.46 21.15
C ASP A 184 12.25 9.51 20.16
N LEU A 185 12.21 10.51 19.28
CA LEU A 185 11.27 10.53 18.16
C LEU A 185 11.48 9.35 17.22
N LEU A 186 12.74 9.05 16.86
CA LEU A 186 13.06 7.89 16.04
C LEU A 186 12.60 6.60 16.73
N ARG A 187 12.93 6.39 18.00
CA ARG A 187 12.44 5.22 18.78
C ARG A 187 10.92 5.11 18.76
N GLY A 188 10.22 6.24 18.87
CA GLY A 188 8.77 6.32 18.73
C GLY A 188 8.30 5.79 17.38
N VAL A 189 8.86 6.32 16.28
CA VAL A 189 8.55 5.83 14.91
C VAL A 189 8.77 4.33 14.83
N LEU A 190 9.91 3.83 15.29
CA LEU A 190 10.24 2.41 15.24
C LEU A 190 9.28 1.52 16.04
N ARG A 191 8.78 2.00 17.19
CA ARG A 191 7.73 1.31 17.96
C ARG A 191 6.41 1.23 17.19
N THR A 192 6.00 2.32 16.54
CA THR A 192 4.80 2.30 15.70
C THR A 192 4.96 1.36 14.50
N VAL A 193 6.16 1.29 13.90
CA VAL A 193 6.44 0.36 12.80
C VAL A 193 6.16 -1.09 13.20
N ASN A 194 6.67 -1.50 14.37
CA ASN A 194 6.42 -2.84 14.90
C ASN A 194 4.94 -3.08 15.22
N GLY A 195 4.26 -2.09 15.81
CA GLY A 195 2.84 -2.19 16.15
C GLY A 195 1.93 -2.34 14.92
N ILE A 196 2.16 -1.52 13.89
CA ILE A 196 1.42 -1.58 12.62
C ILE A 196 1.67 -2.90 11.91
N ALA A 197 2.94 -3.36 11.86
CA ALA A 197 3.30 -4.64 11.25
C ALA A 197 2.59 -5.82 11.95
N GLY A 198 2.56 -5.82 13.29
CA GLY A 198 1.87 -6.83 14.08
C GLY A 198 0.36 -6.88 13.84
N GLY A 199 -0.27 -5.73 13.58
CA GLY A 199 -1.70 -5.63 13.30
C GLY A 199 -2.09 -6.05 11.88
N LEU A 200 -1.34 -5.60 10.86
CA LEU A 200 -1.66 -5.85 9.45
C LEU A 200 -1.30 -7.27 8.98
N LYS A 201 -0.34 -7.92 9.64
CA LYS A 201 0.18 -9.26 9.32
C LYS A 201 0.56 -9.36 7.83
N ASN A 202 0.35 -10.51 7.18
CA ASN A 202 0.75 -10.73 5.78
C ASN A 202 0.03 -9.76 4.84
N THR A 203 0.77 -8.99 4.05
CA THR A 203 0.26 -7.96 3.14
C THR A 203 0.80 -8.06 1.71
N GLY A 204 1.46 -9.17 1.38
CA GLY A 204 2.02 -9.46 0.07
C GLY A 204 2.55 -10.89 0.00
#